data_AF-H9FLY4-F1
#
_entry.id   AF-H9FLY4-F1
#
_cell.length_a   1.000
_cell.length_b   1.000
_cell.length_c   1.000
_cell.angle_alpha   90.00
_cell.angle_beta   90.00
_cell.angle_gamma   90.00
#
_symmetry.space_group_name_H-M   'P 1'
#
loop_
_entity.id
_entity.type
_entity.pdbx_description
1 polymer ?
#
loop_
_entity_poly.entity_id
_entity_poly.type
_entity_poly.pdbx_seq_one_letter_code
_entity_poly.pdbx_strand_id
1 'polypeptide(L)'
;TFVCETASATCPMVHKDGIDLAGFKMMEMFGLVEKDFSSVKGVSMEPGTFNVFPCYQLHKDALVSQPTRYMHPEGLPSDYTIS
;
A
#
# COMPACT_ATOMS: atom_id res chain seq x y z
N THR A 1 -31.45 -19.87 6.81
CA THR A 1 -31.05 -18.73 5.99
C THR A 1 -29.78 -18.16 6.59
N PHE A 2 -28.61 -18.52 6.04
CA PHE A 2 -27.34 -17.91 6.44
C PHE A 2 -27.11 -16.75 5.48
N VAL A 3 -27.44 -15.54 5.94
CA VAL A 3 -27.05 -14.31 5.25
C VAL A 3 -25.72 -13.92 5.87
N CYS A 4 -24.61 -14.20 5.19
CA CYS A 4 -23.36 -13.57 5.54
C CYS A 4 -23.44 -12.16 4.95
N GLU A 5 -23.81 -11.19 5.77
CA GLU A 5 -23.75 -9.77 5.40
C GLU A 5 -22.27 -9.43 5.20
N THR A 6 -21.92 -9.29 3.92
CA THR A 6 -20.79 -8.55 3.33
C THR A 6 -19.73 -8.04 4.30
N ALA A 7 -18.50 -8.56 4.12
CA ALA A 7 -17.29 -8.04 4.74
C ALA A 7 -17.21 -6.51 4.57
N SER A 8 -17.41 -5.79 5.66
CA SER A 8 -17.23 -4.34 5.72
C SER A 8 -15.74 -4.02 5.76
N ALA A 9 -15.05 -4.21 4.64
CA ALA A 9 -13.80 -3.50 4.44
C ALA A 9 -14.17 -2.05 4.17
N THR A 10 -14.01 -1.19 5.18
CA THR A 10 -14.13 0.25 5.01
C THR A 10 -12.96 0.68 4.13
N CYS A 11 -13.13 0.67 2.81
CA CYS A 11 -12.13 1.12 1.85
C CYS A 11 -12.14 2.65 1.85
N PRO A 12 -11.10 3.31 2.42
CA PRO A 12 -11.06 4.76 2.42
C PRO A 12 -10.93 5.27 0.98
N MET A 13 -11.38 6.49 0.76
CA MET A 13 -11.21 7.16 -0.53
C MET A 13 -9.77 7.67 -0.61
N VAL A 14 -9.06 7.26 -1.65
CA VAL A 14 -7.66 7.63 -1.91
C VAL A 14 -7.59 8.32 -3.25
N HIS A 15 -6.90 9.46 -3.27
CA HIS A 15 -6.60 10.19 -4.49
C HIS A 15 -5.29 9.65 -5.10
N LYS A 16 -5.37 9.10 -6.31
CA LYS A 16 -4.21 8.59 -7.05
C LYS A 16 -4.23 9.15 -8.47
N ASP A 17 -3.20 9.90 -8.84
CA ASP A 17 -2.98 10.41 -10.21
C ASP A 17 -4.20 11.17 -10.81
N GLY A 18 -4.94 11.93 -9.97
CA GLY A 18 -6.12 12.67 -10.41
C GLY A 18 -7.44 11.87 -10.36
N ILE A 19 -7.41 10.61 -9.93
CA ILE A 19 -8.57 9.73 -9.83
C ILE A 19 -8.82 9.37 -8.36
N ASP A 20 -10.08 9.49 -7.93
CA ASP A 20 -10.51 9.01 -6.62
C ASP A 20 -10.86 7.53 -6.69
N LEU A 21 -10.16 6.72 -5.90
CA LEU A 21 -10.35 5.28 -5.81
C LEU A 21 -10.63 4.87 -4.37
N ALA A 22 -11.58 3.97 -4.16
CA ALA A 22 -11.77 3.34 -2.85
C ALA A 22 -10.70 2.24 -2.67
N GLY A 23 -9.82 2.40 -1.68
CA GLY A 23 -8.74 1.44 -1.43
C GLY A 23 -7.68 1.95 -0.47
N PHE A 24 -6.58 1.22 -0.36
CA PHE A 24 -5.47 1.58 0.53
C PHE A 24 -4.20 1.81 -0.29
N LYS A 25 -3.52 2.93 -0.02
CA LYS A 25 -2.24 3.24 -0.66
C LYS A 25 -1.10 2.53 0.06
N MET A 26 -0.93 1.25 -0.24
CA MET A 26 0.01 0.37 0.47
C MET A 26 1.43 0.94 0.51
N MET A 27 1.96 1.42 -0.63
CA MET A 27 3.31 2.01 -0.68
C MET A 27 3.52 3.12 0.36
N GLU A 28 2.52 3.97 0.58
CA GLU A 28 2.58 5.03 1.59
C GLU A 28 2.57 4.47 3.01
N MET A 29 1.79 3.42 3.27
CA MET A 29 1.72 2.75 4.56
C MET A 29 3.02 2.07 4.96
N PHE A 30 3.84 1.68 3.97
CA PHE A 30 5.17 1.12 4.17
C PHE A 30 6.30 2.18 4.12
N GLY A 31 5.97 3.47 4.00
CA GLY A 31 6.96 4.54 3.90
C GLY A 31 7.70 4.58 2.56
N LEU A 32 7.23 3.85 1.55
CA LEU A 32 7.76 3.84 0.18
C LEU A 32 7.18 5.01 -0.62
N VAL A 33 7.48 6.23 -0.15
CA VAL A 33 7.11 7.51 -0.77
C VAL A 33 8.31 8.43 -0.80
N GLU A 34 8.33 9.40 -1.73
CA GLU A 34 9.54 10.16 -2.01
C GLU A 34 10.12 10.92 -0.81
N LYS A 35 9.25 11.33 0.11
CA LYS A 35 9.64 12.02 1.33
C LYS A 35 10.15 11.11 2.46
N ASP A 36 9.74 9.84 2.49
CA ASP A 36 9.92 8.97 3.67
C ASP A 36 10.76 7.71 3.39
N PHE A 37 11.04 7.37 2.11
CA PHE A 37 11.72 6.12 1.75
C PHE A 37 13.10 5.95 2.39
N SER A 38 13.80 7.07 2.65
CA SER A 38 15.12 7.08 3.27
C SER A 38 15.13 6.60 4.73
N SER A 39 13.96 6.61 5.38
CA SER A 39 13.77 6.05 6.73
C SER A 39 13.72 4.52 6.73
N VAL A 40 13.40 3.91 5.57
CA VAL A 40 13.30 2.46 5.41
C VAL A 40 14.67 1.88 5.09
N LYS A 41 15.23 1.11 6.02
CA LYS A 41 16.54 0.47 5.83
C LYS A 41 16.51 -0.53 4.67
N GLY A 42 17.58 -0.51 3.87
CA GLY A 42 17.72 -1.39 2.71
C GLY A 42 16.86 -1.00 1.53
N VAL A 43 16.34 0.23 1.46
CA VAL A 43 15.57 0.74 0.32
C VAL A 43 16.30 1.90 -0.35
N SER A 44 16.38 1.88 -1.69
CA SER A 44 16.77 3.04 -2.49
C SER A 44 15.66 3.43 -3.46
N MET A 45 15.68 4.67 -3.93
CA MET A 45 14.79 5.13 -4.98
C MET A 45 15.56 5.23 -6.30
N GLU A 46 14.99 4.64 -7.34
CA GLU A 46 15.52 4.66 -8.69
C GLU A 46 14.44 5.21 -9.65
N PRO A 47 14.83 5.86 -10.75
CA PRO A 47 13.89 6.23 -11.81
C PRO A 47 13.30 4.96 -12.44
N GLY A 48 11.97 4.89 -12.54
CA GLY A 48 11.30 3.76 -13.17
C GLY A 48 11.59 3.64 -14.67
N THR A 49 11.28 2.48 -15.26
CA THR A 49 11.57 2.17 -16.68
C THR A 49 11.04 3.19 -17.68
N PHE A 50 9.96 3.90 -17.35
CA PHE A 50 9.39 4.97 -18.18
C PHE A 50 9.69 6.39 -17.67
N ASN A 51 10.48 6.54 -16.60
CA ASN A 51 10.81 7.79 -15.91
C ASN A 51 9.61 8.63 -15.42
N VAL A 52 8.40 8.07 -15.44
CA VAL A 52 7.18 8.80 -15.02
C VAL A 52 6.88 8.59 -13.53
N PHE A 53 7.36 7.50 -12.94
CA PHE A 53 7.03 7.14 -11.56
C PHE A 53 8.28 6.72 -10.75
N PRO A 54 8.36 7.09 -9.47
CA PRO A 54 9.42 6.62 -8.58
C PRO A 54 9.33 5.11 -8.42
N CYS A 55 10.47 4.43 -8.53
CA CYS A 55 10.59 3.00 -8.25
C CYS A 55 11.46 2.82 -7.00
N TYR A 56 11.08 1.89 -6.13
CA TYR A 56 11.81 1.62 -4.90
C TYR A 56 12.50 0.27 -5.02
N GLN A 57 13.82 0.28 -5.02
CA GLN A 57 14.62 -0.93 -5.04
C GLN A 57 14.79 -1.47 -3.62
N LEU A 58 14.39 -2.72 -3.41
CA LEU A 58 14.60 -3.45 -2.17
C LEU A 58 15.94 -4.20 -2.24
N HIS A 59 16.86 -3.86 -1.34
CA HIS A 59 18.15 -4.53 -1.18
C HIS A 59 18.01 -5.80 -0.34
N LYS A 60 19.07 -6.62 -0.28
CA LYS A 60 19.04 -7.94 0.38
C LYS A 60 18.67 -7.88 1.87
N ASP A 61 18.96 -6.77 2.53
CA ASP A 61 18.72 -6.51 3.95
C ASP A 61 17.47 -5.65 4.21
N ALA A 62 16.68 -5.36 3.17
CA ALA A 62 15.44 -4.62 3.31
C ALA A 62 14.40 -5.41 4.11
N LEU A 63 13.86 -4.79 5.16
CA LEU A 63 12.73 -5.33 5.91
C LEU A 63 11.54 -4.38 5.81
N VAL A 64 10.64 -4.69 4.89
CA VAL A 64 9.39 -3.95 4.68
C VAL A 64 8.25 -4.74 5.31
N SER A 65 7.94 -4.43 6.58
CA SER A 65 6.92 -5.13 7.34
C SER A 65 6.12 -4.15 8.20
N GLN A 66 4.80 -4.31 8.20
CA GLN A 66 3.86 -3.54 9.01
C GLN A 66 2.81 -4.49 9.57
N PRO A 67 2.47 -4.39 10.87
CA PRO A 67 1.36 -5.15 11.43
C PRO A 67 0.06 -4.85 10.69
N THR A 68 -0.61 -5.89 10.19
CA THR A 68 -1.86 -5.75 9.43
C THR A 68 -2.93 -5.00 10.22
N ARG A 69 -2.96 -5.14 11.55
CA ARG A 69 -3.86 -4.38 12.44
C ARG A 69 -3.77 -2.86 12.33
N TYR A 70 -2.63 -2.33 11.88
CA TYR A 70 -2.45 -0.89 11.69
C TYR A 70 -2.93 -0.42 10.32
N MET A 71 -2.96 -1.32 9.33
CA MET A 71 -3.38 -1.03 7.95
C MET A 71 -4.85 -1.32 7.74
N HIS A 72 -5.31 -2.45 8.29
CA HIS A 72 -6.66 -2.98 8.18
C HIS A 72 -7.12 -3.43 9.58
N PRO A 73 -7.61 -2.49 10.42
CA PRO A 73 -8.03 -2.80 11.78
C PRO A 73 -9.18 -3.82 11.82
N GLU A 74 -10.07 -3.77 10.84
CA GLU A 74 -11.19 -4.71 10.66
C GLU A 74 -10.81 -5.94 9.81
N GLY A 75 -9.55 -6.06 9.40
CA GLY A 75 -9.07 -7.10 8.50
C GLY A 75 -9.27 -6.80 7.00
N LEU A 76 -8.80 -7.73 6.17
CA LEU A 76 -8.99 -7.69 4.72
C LEU A 76 -10.36 -8.29 4.36
N PRO A 77 -11.05 -7.78 3.33
CA PRO A 77 -12.30 -8.37 2.86
C PRO A 77 -12.05 -9.75 2.21
N SER A 78 -13.12 -10.53 2.01
CA SER A 78 -13.05 -11.82 1.30
C SER A 78 -12.53 -11.67 -0.13
N ASP A 79 -12.91 -10.57 -0.78
CA ASP A 79 -12.61 -10.27 -2.17
C ASP A 79 -11.91 -8.92 -2.25
N TYR A 80 -10.69 -8.89 -2.77
CA TYR A 80 -9.91 -7.67 -2.98
C TYR A 80 -8.98 -7.81 -4.18
N THR A 81 -8.51 -6.66 -4.68
CA THR A 81 -7.52 -6.57 -5.74
C THR A 81 -6.25 -5.91 -5.19
N ILE A 82 -5.08 -6.47 -5.51
CA ILE A 82 -3.77 -5.82 -5.29
C ILE A 82 -3.23 -5.40 -6.66
N SER A 83 -2.84 -4.14 -6.79
CA SER A 83 -2.32 -3.53 -8.02
C SER A 83 -1.11 -2.66 -7.76
#